data_AF-A0A357SYI4-F1
#
_entry.id   AF-A0A357SYI4-F1
#
_cell.length_a   1.000
_cell.length_b   1.000
_cell.length_c   1.000
_cell.angle_alpha   90.00
_cell.angle_beta   90.00
_cell.angle_gamma   90.00
#
_symmetry.space_group_name_H-M   'P 1'
#
loop_
_entity.id
_entity.type
_entity.pdbx_description
1 polymer ?
#
loop_
_entity_poly.entity_id
_entity_poly.type
_entity_poly.pdbx_seq_one_letter_code
_entity_poly.pdbx_strand_id
1 'polypeptide(L)'
;IIRAALEAIAYQTRDVLEAMEKDSGIKLSTLKVDGGAVKNNFLMQFQGDILGVPVERPVVNETTALGAAYLAGLAVGYWPSKE
;
A
#
# COMPACT_ATOMS: atom_id res chain seq x y z
N ILE A 1 20.07 -9.78 -11.39
CA ILE A 1 19.91 -9.90 -9.92
C ILE A 1 19.02 -8.78 -9.37
N ILE A 2 19.36 -7.48 -9.54
CA ILE A 2 18.56 -6.36 -9.01
C ILE A 2 17.08 -6.42 -9.42
N ARG A 3 16.80 -6.66 -10.70
CA ARG A 3 15.42 -6.80 -11.21
C ARG A 3 14.67 -7.96 -10.52
N ALA A 4 15.32 -9.11 -10.40
CA ALA A 4 14.74 -10.28 -9.73
C ALA A 4 14.41 -10.00 -8.25
N ALA A 5 15.21 -9.17 -7.56
CA ALA A 5 14.90 -8.75 -6.20
C ALA A 5 13.62 -7.88 -6.13
N LEU A 6 13.41 -6.98 -7.10
CA LEU A 6 12.18 -6.18 -7.17
C LEU A 6 10.97 -7.06 -7.52
N GLU A 7 11.11 -7.96 -8.48
CA GLU A 7 10.04 -8.90 -8.85
C GLU A 7 9.68 -9.83 -7.68
N ALA A 8 10.67 -10.27 -6.88
CA ALA A 8 10.43 -11.07 -5.67
C ALA A 8 9.57 -10.34 -4.63
N ILE A 9 9.78 -9.03 -4.43
CA ILE A 9 8.93 -8.21 -3.54
C ILE A 9 7.47 -8.24 -4.02
N ALA A 10 7.27 -8.14 -5.33
CA ALA A 10 5.93 -8.11 -5.89
C ALA A 10 5.22 -9.46 -5.76
N TYR A 11 5.93 -10.57 -6.03
CA TYR A 11 5.41 -11.92 -5.83
C TYR A 11 5.02 -12.19 -4.37
N GLN A 12 5.88 -11.80 -3.42
CA GLN A 12 5.57 -11.94 -1.99
C GLN A 12 4.32 -11.16 -1.58
N THR A 13 4.15 -9.95 -2.12
CA THR A 13 2.93 -9.15 -1.89
C THR A 13 1.69 -9.85 -2.45
N ARG A 14 1.79 -10.45 -3.64
CA ARG A 14 0.69 -11.20 -4.26
C ARG A 14 0.27 -12.41 -3.44
N ASP A 15 1.23 -13.21 -2.95
CA ASP A 15 0.93 -14.40 -2.16
C ASP A 15 0.11 -14.06 -0.90
N VAL A 16 0.47 -12.97 -0.21
CA VAL A 16 -0.26 -12.50 0.97
C VAL A 16 -1.65 -11.97 0.60
N LEU A 17 -1.78 -11.23 -0.50
CA LEU A 17 -3.08 -10.72 -0.95
C LEU A 17 -4.03 -11.85 -1.36
N GLU A 18 -3.56 -12.88 -2.07
CA GLU A 18 -4.38 -14.05 -2.42
C GLU A 18 -4.88 -14.78 -1.15
N ALA A 19 -4.06 -14.88 -0.11
CA ALA A 19 -4.48 -15.41 1.18
C ALA A 19 -5.54 -14.51 1.84
N MET A 20 -5.34 -13.19 1.85
CA MET A 20 -6.31 -12.24 2.40
C MET A 20 -7.66 -12.27 1.68
N GLU A 21 -7.67 -12.38 0.34
CA GLU A 21 -8.91 -12.50 -0.44
C GLU A 21 -9.65 -13.80 -0.09
N LYS A 22 -8.92 -14.91 0.05
CA LYS A 22 -9.50 -16.20 0.42
C LYS A 22 -10.09 -16.20 1.82
N ASP A 23 -9.40 -15.58 2.78
CA ASP A 23 -9.81 -15.57 4.19
C ASP A 23 -10.94 -14.55 4.45
N SER A 24 -10.93 -13.40 3.75
CA SER A 24 -11.95 -12.36 3.92
C SER A 24 -13.18 -12.53 3.02
N GLY A 25 -13.05 -13.24 1.89
CA GLY A 25 -14.06 -13.31 0.84
C GLY A 25 -14.21 -12.00 0.04
N ILE A 26 -13.34 -11.01 0.27
CA ILE A 26 -13.36 -9.71 -0.40
C ILE A 26 -12.34 -9.72 -1.52
N LYS A 27 -12.78 -9.36 -2.74
CA LYS A 27 -11.86 -9.14 -3.86
C LYS A 27 -11.21 -7.77 -3.77
N LEU A 28 -9.91 -7.73 -4.00
CA LEU A 28 -9.13 -6.52 -4.11
C LEU A 28 -9.56 -5.75 -5.37
N SER A 29 -9.98 -4.50 -5.20
CA SER A 29 -10.31 -3.61 -6.31
C SER A 29 -9.16 -2.67 -6.69
N THR A 30 -8.36 -2.28 -5.69
CA THR A 30 -7.24 -1.35 -5.81
C THR A 30 -6.23 -1.63 -4.70
N LEU A 31 -4.94 -1.56 -4.99
CA LEU A 31 -3.88 -1.62 -3.99
C LEU A 31 -3.36 -0.21 -3.66
N LYS A 32 -3.55 0.24 -2.43
CA LYS A 32 -2.93 1.47 -1.92
C LYS A 32 -1.56 1.15 -1.33
N VAL A 33 -0.54 1.93 -1.69
CA VAL A 33 0.85 1.67 -1.31
C VAL A 33 1.51 2.90 -0.69
N ASP A 34 2.46 2.70 0.22
CA ASP A 34 3.26 3.76 0.82
C ASP A 34 4.70 3.31 1.14
N GLY A 35 5.51 4.25 1.64
CA GLY A 35 6.89 3.98 2.05
C GLY A 35 7.95 4.21 0.96
N GLY A 36 9.22 3.93 1.29
CA GLY A 36 10.34 4.30 0.42
C GLY A 36 10.38 3.57 -0.92
N ALA A 37 9.98 2.29 -0.94
CA ALA A 37 10.05 1.43 -2.12
C ALA A 37 9.06 1.84 -3.24
N VAL A 38 7.96 2.51 -2.88
CA VAL A 38 6.93 2.92 -3.83
C VAL A 38 7.41 3.98 -4.81
N LYS A 39 8.54 4.65 -4.54
CA LYS A 39 9.19 5.58 -5.48
C LYS A 39 9.71 4.88 -6.73
N ASN A 40 9.90 3.56 -6.70
CA ASN A 40 10.34 2.78 -7.85
C ASN A 40 9.17 2.49 -8.81
N ASN A 41 9.10 3.22 -9.92
CA ASN A 41 8.01 3.08 -10.90
C ASN A 41 7.97 1.68 -11.55
N PHE A 42 9.11 1.01 -11.74
CA PHE A 42 9.13 -0.35 -12.27
C PHE A 42 8.44 -1.32 -11.31
N LEU A 43 8.75 -1.23 -10.01
CA LEU A 43 8.12 -2.08 -8.99
C LEU A 43 6.61 -1.84 -8.94
N MET A 44 6.17 -0.57 -8.97
CA MET A 44 4.74 -0.23 -8.94
C MET A 44 3.98 -0.72 -10.18
N GLN A 45 4.59 -0.60 -11.36
CA GLN A 45 4.00 -1.13 -12.59
C GLN A 45 3.90 -2.64 -12.54
N PHE A 46 5.00 -3.33 -12.21
CA PHE A 46 5.03 -4.79 -12.14
C PHE A 46 4.06 -5.33 -11.09
N GLN A 47 3.94 -4.66 -9.95
CA GLN A 47 2.96 -5.00 -8.91
C GLN A 47 1.52 -4.92 -9.43
N GLY A 48 1.17 -3.87 -10.17
CA GLY A 48 -0.14 -3.74 -10.80
C GLY A 48 -0.37 -4.82 -11.86
N ASP A 49 0.63 -5.09 -12.69
CA ASP A 49 0.57 -6.09 -13.76
C ASP A 49 0.29 -7.51 -13.20
N ILE A 50 0.98 -7.91 -12.13
CA ILE A 50 0.82 -9.27 -11.57
C ILE A 50 -0.45 -9.44 -10.72
N LEU A 51 -1.01 -8.35 -10.18
CA LEU A 51 -2.25 -8.36 -9.40
C LEU A 51 -3.49 -8.13 -10.26
N GLY A 52 -3.34 -7.50 -11.42
CA GLY A 52 -4.46 -7.15 -12.31
C GLY A 52 -5.36 -6.04 -11.75
N VAL A 53 -4.89 -5.25 -10.80
CA VAL A 53 -5.62 -4.13 -10.19
C VAL A 53 -4.78 -2.85 -10.20
N PRO A 54 -5.42 -1.66 -10.17
CA PRO A 54 -4.69 -0.40 -10.05
C PRO A 54 -3.87 -0.33 -8.76
N VAL A 55 -2.65 0.22 -8.86
CA VAL A 55 -1.79 0.55 -7.72
C VAL A 55 -1.84 2.06 -7.51
N GLU A 56 -2.40 2.50 -6.39
CA GLU A 56 -2.54 3.91 -6.03
C GLU A 56 -1.40 4.35 -5.10
N ARG A 57 -0.55 5.23 -5.60
CA ARG A 57 0.53 5.86 -4.84
C ARG A 57 0.10 7.27 -4.39
N PRO A 58 -0.01 7.54 -3.08
CA PRO A 58 -0.36 8.86 -2.57
C PRO A 58 0.74 9.88 -2.85
N VAL A 59 0.37 11.15 -2.96
CA VAL A 59 1.35 12.25 -3.09
C VAL A 59 2.20 12.37 -1.82
N VAL A 60 1.60 12.12 -0.67
CA VAL A 60 2.30 12.07 0.63
C VAL A 60 2.76 10.63 0.88
N ASN A 61 4.06 10.38 0.73
CA ASN A 61 4.63 9.04 0.86
C ASN A 61 4.76 8.56 2.32
N GLU A 62 4.79 9.50 3.29
CA GLU A 62 4.94 9.20 4.72
C GLU A 62 3.58 9.12 5.43
N THR A 63 2.71 8.24 4.93
CA THR A 63 1.37 8.00 5.51
C THR A 63 1.45 7.47 6.94
N THR A 64 2.53 6.75 7.28
CA THR A 64 2.80 6.25 8.64
C THR A 64 2.86 7.38 9.66
N ALA A 65 3.68 8.40 9.41
CA ALA A 65 3.81 9.55 10.31
C ALA A 65 2.51 10.35 10.37
N LEU A 66 1.82 10.48 9.23
CA LEU A 66 0.53 11.16 9.14
C LEU A 66 -0.54 10.47 9.99
N GLY A 67 -0.58 9.13 10.00
CA GLY A 67 -1.51 8.36 10.82
C GLY A 67 -1.31 8.61 12.32
N ALA A 68 -0.05 8.63 12.79
CA ALA A 68 0.26 8.96 14.17
C ALA A 68 -0.14 10.39 14.53
N ALA A 69 0.10 11.35 13.63
CA ALA A 69 -0.32 12.73 13.80
C ALA A 69 -1.84 12.84 13.92
N TYR A 70 -2.61 12.17 13.04
CA TYR A 70 -4.07 12.17 13.10
C TYR A 70 -4.60 11.58 14.42
N LEU A 71 -4.05 10.46 14.89
CA LEU A 71 -4.46 9.88 16.17
C LEU A 71 -4.20 10.84 17.34
N ALA A 72 -3.01 11.46 17.39
CA ALA A 72 -2.67 12.42 18.43
C ALA A 72 -3.54 13.67 18.36
N GLY A 73 -3.76 14.21 17.16
CA GLY A 73 -4.56 15.41 16.96
C GLY A 73 -6.04 15.20 17.27
N LEU A 74 -6.62 14.02 16.98
CA LEU A 74 -7.96 13.68 17.43
C LEU A 74 -8.04 13.61 18.97
N ALA A 75 -7.04 13.01 19.62
CA ALA A 75 -7.02 12.87 21.07
C ALA A 75 -6.96 14.20 21.83
N VAL A 76 -6.32 15.22 21.25
CA VAL A 76 -6.23 16.57 21.83
C VAL A 76 -7.26 17.55 21.27
N GLY A 77 -8.18 17.08 20.43
CA GLY A 77 -9.21 17.92 19.80
C GLY A 77 -8.68 18.93 18.77
N TYR A 78 -7.45 18.73 18.27
CA TYR A 78 -6.91 19.53 17.17
C TYR A 78 -7.72 19.32 15.88
N TRP A 79 -8.14 18.08 15.63
CA TRP A 79 -9.16 17.77 14.62
C TRP A 79 -10.48 17.39 15.29
N PRO A 80 -11.62 17.88 14.78
CA PRO A 80 -12.92 17.67 15.39
C PRO A 80 -13.48 16.25 15.15
N SER A 81 -13.11 15.63 14.02
CA SER A 81 -13.59 14.32 13.58
C SER A 81 -12.61 13.70 12.58
N LYS A 82 -12.79 12.40 12.32
CA LYS A 82 -12.06 11.66 11.28
C LYS A 82 -12.52 12.03 9.86
N GLU A 83 -13.76 12.49 9.73
CA GLU A 83 -14.36 13.10 8.55
C GLU A 83 -14.06 14.61 8.51
#